data_AF-A0A6N7V8X6-F1
#
_entry.id   AF-A0A6N7V8X6-F1
#
_cell.length_a   1.000
_cell.length_b   1.000
_cell.length_c   1.000
_cell.angle_alpha   90.00
_cell.angle_beta   90.00
_cell.angle_gamma   90.00
#
_symmetry.space_group_name_H-M   'P 1'
#
loop_
_entity.id
_entity.type
_entity.pdbx_description
1 polymer ?
#
loop_
_entity_poly.entity_id
_entity_poly.type
_entity_poly.pdbx_seq_one_letter_code
_entity_poly.pdbx_strand_id
1 'polypeptide(L)'
;MVPNDITIIITTYITLAISFGLVYTIISFFSDDIAFNNIPKTLEEFEFYFRHIYFSFITITTIGYGDIYPLTTFGQFLVMIEVITGMILTNVILGLVIGSGIFNFKDK
;
A
#
# COMPACT_ATOMS: atom_id res chain seq x y z
N MET A 1 6.95 22.82 6.31
CA MET A 1 6.16 21.63 6.70
C MET A 1 5.92 21.71 8.19
N VAL A 2 4.68 22.00 8.59
CA VAL A 2 4.34 22.00 10.03
C VAL A 2 4.28 20.54 10.50
N PRO A 3 4.57 20.21 11.77
CA PRO A 3 4.54 18.83 12.28
C PRO A 3 3.26 18.06 11.95
N ASN A 4 2.14 18.77 11.80
CA ASN A 4 0.85 18.20 11.42
C ASN A 4 0.83 17.60 10.01
N ASP A 5 1.55 18.19 9.04
CA ASP A 5 1.57 17.71 7.65
C ASP A 5 2.23 16.33 7.54
N ILE A 6 3.32 16.12 8.31
CA ILE A 6 4.05 14.85 8.33
C ILE A 6 3.15 13.75 8.90
N THR A 7 2.45 14.06 10.00
CA THR A 7 1.52 13.13 10.64
C THR A 7 0.42 12.73 9.67
N ILE A 8 -0.19 13.68 8.95
CA ILE A 8 -1.23 13.41 7.94
C ILE A 8 -0.71 12.49 6.84
N ILE A 9 0.51 12.71 6.36
CA ILE A 9 1.12 11.88 5.31
C ILE A 9 1.30 10.44 5.79
N ILE A 10 1.90 10.25 6.97
CA ILE A 10 2.16 8.93 7.54
C ILE A 10 0.84 8.19 7.81
N THR A 11 -0.14 8.87 8.42
CA THR A 11 -1.45 8.26 8.68
C THR A 11 -2.18 7.92 7.39
N THR A 12 -2.11 8.76 6.36
CA THR A 12 -2.73 8.48 5.04
C THR A 12 -2.13 7.23 4.40
N TYR A 13 -0.80 7.07 4.42
CA TYR A 13 -0.15 5.85 3.91
C TYR A 13 -0.60 4.60 4.66
N ILE A 14 -0.60 4.65 5.99
CA ILE A 14 -1.00 3.51 6.83
C ILE A 14 -2.48 3.16 6.59
N THR A 15 -3.37 4.15 6.54
CA THR A 15 -4.80 3.93 6.31
C THR A 15 -5.06 3.33 4.93
N LEU A 16 -4.35 3.78 3.89
CA LEU A 16 -4.49 3.22 2.54
C LEU A 16 -3.97 1.78 2.47
N ALA A 17 -2.80 1.50 3.03
CA ALA A 17 -2.27 0.13 3.07
C ALA A 17 -3.21 -0.83 3.81
N ILE A 18 -3.79 -0.41 4.93
CA ILE A 18 -4.79 -1.23 5.64
C ILE A 18 -6.04 -1.40 4.77
N SER A 19 -6.50 -0.34 4.10
CA SER A 19 -7.70 -0.38 3.26
C SER A 19 -7.55 -1.33 2.07
N PHE A 20 -6.43 -1.27 1.33
CA PHE A 20 -6.13 -2.21 0.25
C PHE A 20 -5.95 -3.64 0.78
N GLY A 21 -5.25 -3.83 1.90
CA GLY A 21 -5.15 -5.13 2.58
C GLY A 21 -6.51 -5.75 2.92
N LEU A 22 -7.46 -4.95 3.39
CA LEU A 22 -8.84 -5.40 3.64
C LEU A 22 -9.57 -5.76 2.34
N VAL A 23 -9.42 -4.95 1.28
CA VAL A 23 -9.99 -5.26 -0.04
C VAL A 23 -9.44 -6.59 -0.57
N TYR A 24 -8.14 -6.84 -0.47
CA TYR A 24 -7.54 -8.11 -0.86
C TYR A 24 -8.08 -9.29 -0.05
N THR A 25 -8.26 -9.09 1.26
CA THR A 25 -8.84 -10.12 2.11
C THR A 25 -10.28 -10.47 1.68
N ILE A 26 -11.10 -9.45 1.41
CA ILE A 26 -12.48 -9.62 0.92
C ILE A 26 -12.49 -10.44 -0.38
N ILE A 27 -11.58 -10.13 -1.30
CA ILE A 27 -11.51 -10.82 -2.59
C ILE A 27 -11.08 -12.28 -2.42
N SER A 28 -10.10 -12.53 -1.56
CA SER A 28 -9.66 -13.88 -1.23
C SER A 28 -10.76 -14.70 -0.54
N PHE A 29 -11.68 -14.05 0.16
CA PHE A 29 -12.84 -14.68 0.79
C PHE A 29 -13.92 -15.07 -0.24
N PHE A 30 -14.21 -14.19 -1.20
CA PHE A 30 -15.24 -14.43 -2.23
C PHE A 30 -14.77 -15.24 -3.44
N SER A 31 -13.48 -15.28 -3.72
CA SER A 31 -12.91 -16.09 -4.81
C SER A 31 -12.99 -17.56 -4.45
N ASP A 32 -13.51 -18.43 -5.31
CA ASP A 32 -13.49 -19.88 -5.08
C ASP A 32 -12.04 -20.41 -5.10
N ASP A 33 -11.24 -19.90 -6.05
CA ASP A 33 -9.83 -20.24 -6.24
C ASP A 33 -8.88 -19.48 -5.30
N ILE A 34 -7.64 -19.96 -5.21
CA ILE A 34 -6.55 -19.31 -4.46
C ILE A 34 -6.22 -17.97 -5.15
N ALA A 35 -6.62 -16.86 -4.53
CA ALA A 35 -6.46 -15.53 -5.11
C ALA A 35 -5.02 -15.01 -5.06
N PHE A 36 -4.25 -15.36 -4.03
CA PHE A 36 -2.88 -14.91 -3.80
C PHE A 36 -1.96 -16.08 -3.49
N ASN A 37 -0.74 -16.03 -4.03
CA ASN A 37 0.28 -17.02 -3.74
C ASN A 37 0.66 -17.00 -2.25
N ASN A 38 0.98 -18.19 -1.73
CA ASN A 38 1.35 -18.43 -0.35
C ASN A 38 0.29 -18.07 0.70
N ILE A 39 -0.90 -17.55 0.40
CA ILE A 39 -1.96 -17.28 1.39
C ILE A 39 -3.11 -18.31 1.26
N PRO A 40 -2.97 -19.51 1.83
CA PRO A 40 -4.06 -20.49 1.80
C PRO A 40 -5.22 -20.05 2.70
N LYS A 41 -6.45 -20.42 2.34
CA LYS A 41 -7.67 -20.18 3.15
C LYS A 41 -7.70 -20.97 4.48
N THR A 42 -6.76 -21.90 4.68
CA THR A 42 -6.65 -22.72 5.88
C THR A 42 -5.87 -22.04 7.01
N LEU A 43 -5.34 -20.85 6.77
CA LEU A 43 -4.66 -20.07 7.82
C LEU A 43 -5.64 -19.65 8.91
N GLU A 44 -5.10 -19.46 10.12
CA GLU A 44 -5.81 -18.78 11.19
C GLU A 44 -6.25 -17.39 10.73
N GLU A 45 -7.43 -16.95 11.17
CA GLU A 45 -8.05 -15.71 10.70
C GLU A 45 -7.10 -14.51 10.79
N PHE A 46 -6.47 -14.32 11.96
CA PHE A 46 -5.53 -13.22 12.18
C PHE A 46 -4.35 -13.24 11.19
N GLU A 47 -3.76 -14.41 10.95
CA GLU A 47 -2.64 -14.55 10.00
C GLU A 47 -3.12 -14.29 8.57
N PHE A 48 -4.30 -14.80 8.21
CA PHE A 48 -4.90 -14.57 6.90
C PHE A 48 -5.08 -13.07 6.62
N TYR A 49 -5.65 -12.30 7.56
CA TYR A 49 -5.79 -10.84 7.43
C TYR A 49 -4.43 -10.15 7.40
N PHE A 50 -3.53 -10.50 8.32
CA PHE A 50 -2.24 -9.84 8.46
C PHE A 50 -1.37 -9.98 7.21
N ARG A 51 -1.41 -11.14 6.53
CA ARG A 51 -0.64 -11.37 5.32
C ARG A 51 -1.11 -10.56 4.12
N HIS A 52 -2.41 -10.29 3.99
CA HIS A 52 -2.92 -9.37 2.98
C HIS A 52 -2.54 -7.92 3.27
N ILE A 53 -2.58 -7.51 4.55
CA ILE A 53 -2.11 -6.18 4.97
C ILE A 53 -0.61 -6.04 4.67
N TYR A 54 0.21 -7.02 5.06
CA TYR A 54 1.64 -7.05 4.76
C TYR A 54 1.89 -6.95 3.25
N PHE A 55 1.16 -7.73 2.44
CA PHE A 55 1.26 -7.65 0.97
C PHE A 55 0.94 -6.25 0.44
N SER A 56 -0.11 -5.61 0.95
CA SER A 56 -0.44 -4.22 0.59
C SER A 56 0.69 -3.26 0.99
N PHE A 57 1.24 -3.38 2.20
CA PHE A 57 2.36 -2.53 2.63
C PHE A 57 3.58 -2.65 1.72
N ILE A 58 4.02 -3.87 1.36
CA ILE A 58 5.17 -4.04 0.47
C ILE A 58 4.88 -3.60 -0.97
N THR A 59 3.60 -3.60 -1.37
CA THR A 59 3.16 -3.18 -2.72
C THR A 59 3.10 -1.66 -2.83
N ILE A 60 2.40 -0.97 -1.92
CA ILE A 60 2.28 0.49 -1.94
C ILE A 60 3.63 1.20 -1.71
N THR A 61 4.54 0.56 -0.97
CA THR A 61 5.92 1.04 -0.78
C THR A 61 6.86 0.63 -1.90
N THR A 62 6.39 -0.14 -2.89
CA THR A 62 7.17 -0.66 -4.03
C THR A 62 8.34 -1.58 -3.63
N ILE A 63 8.35 -2.12 -2.41
CA ILE A 63 9.37 -3.07 -1.93
C ILE A 63 9.25 -4.41 -2.68
N GLY A 64 8.03 -4.98 -2.73
CA GLY A 64 7.71 -6.15 -3.52
C GLY A 64 8.66 -7.35 -3.38
N TYR A 65 8.78 -7.94 -2.18
CA TYR A 65 9.68 -9.09 -1.95
C TYR A 65 9.40 -10.32 -2.83
N GLY A 66 8.21 -10.43 -3.42
CA GLY A 66 7.83 -11.51 -4.33
C GLY A 66 7.41 -12.81 -3.63
N ASP A 67 7.33 -12.80 -2.30
CA ASP A 67 6.82 -13.89 -1.47
C ASP A 67 5.30 -14.07 -1.61
N ILE A 68 4.57 -12.97 -1.83
CA ILE A 68 3.13 -12.94 -2.07
C ILE A 68 2.88 -12.16 -3.37
N TYR A 69 2.01 -12.71 -4.24
CA TYR A 69 1.60 -12.06 -5.48
C TYR A 69 0.20 -12.55 -5.90
N PRO A 70 -0.60 -11.72 -6.61
CA PRO A 70 -1.92 -12.11 -7.06
C PRO A 70 -1.87 -13.13 -8.19
N LEU A 71 -2.70 -14.17 -8.09
CA LEU A 71 -2.85 -15.21 -9.11
C LEU A 71 -4.01 -14.93 -10.06
N THR A 72 -4.99 -14.14 -9.62
CA THR A 72 -6.18 -13.80 -10.42
C THR A 72 -5.98 -12.49 -11.17
N THR A 73 -6.59 -12.39 -12.36
CA THR A 73 -6.59 -11.15 -13.16
C THR A 73 -7.18 -9.98 -12.39
N PHE A 74 -8.22 -10.22 -11.59
CA PHE A 74 -8.84 -9.18 -10.76
C PHE A 74 -7.91 -8.72 -9.62
N GLY A 75 -7.21 -9.65 -8.96
CA GLY A 75 -6.20 -9.29 -7.97
C GLY A 75 -5.05 -8.47 -8.58
N GLN A 76 -4.58 -8.86 -9.76
CA GLN A 76 -3.56 -8.11 -10.52
C GLN A 76 -4.03 -6.69 -10.87
N PHE A 77 -5.29 -6.54 -11.27
CA PHE A 77 -5.87 -5.23 -11.56
C PHE A 77 -5.88 -4.29 -10.35
N LEU A 78 -6.21 -4.79 -9.17
CA LEU A 78 -6.20 -3.98 -7.95
C LEU A 78 -4.79 -3.62 -7.49
N VAL A 79 -3.83 -4.53 -7.66
CA VAL A 79 -2.41 -4.24 -7.41
C VAL A 79 -1.94 -3.10 -8.31
N MET A 80 -2.35 -3.06 -9.59
CA MET A 80 -2.03 -1.92 -10.47
C MET A 80 -2.60 -0.61 -9.93
N ILE A 81 -3.85 -0.61 -9.42
CA ILE A 81 -4.46 0.58 -8.82
C ILE A 81 -3.71 1.01 -7.55
N GLU A 82 -3.34 0.07 -6.70
CA GLU A 82 -2.59 0.35 -5.46
C GLU A 82 -1.24 1.00 -5.77
N VAL A 83 -0.48 0.45 -6.72
CA VAL A 83 0.83 1.00 -7.12
C VAL A 83 0.68 2.42 -7.68
N ILE A 84 -0.29 2.66 -8.56
CA ILE A 84 -0.55 4.00 -9.11
C ILE A 84 -0.90 4.97 -7.97
N THR A 85 -1.72 4.55 -7.01
CA THR A 85 -2.09 5.36 -5.85
C THR A 85 -0.88 5.72 -4.99
N GLY A 86 -0.02 4.75 -4.67
CA GLY A 86 1.21 4.97 -3.91
C GLY A 86 2.20 5.91 -4.63
N MET A 87 2.33 5.79 -5.95
CA MET A 87 3.17 6.69 -6.75
C MET A 87 2.65 8.13 -6.74
N ILE A 88 1.34 8.34 -6.88
CA ILE A 88 0.74 9.68 -6.82
C ILE A 88 1.02 10.32 -5.46
N LEU A 89 0.83 9.59 -4.36
CA LEU A 89 1.08 10.11 -3.01
C LEU A 89 2.54 10.48 -2.80
N THR A 90 3.47 9.62 -3.23
CA THR A 90 4.91 9.90 -3.16
C THR A 90 5.26 11.20 -3.88
N ASN A 91 4.73 11.41 -5.09
CA ASN A 91 4.98 12.60 -5.89
C ASN A 91 4.37 13.86 -5.28
N VAL A 92 3.17 13.76 -4.70
CA VAL A 92 2.52 14.89 -4.00
C VAL A 92 3.37 15.32 -2.80
N ILE A 93 3.89 14.38 -2.02
CA ILE A 93 4.74 14.68 -0.86
C ILE A 93 6.02 15.35 -1.29
N LEU A 94 6.69 14.83 -2.33
CA LEU A 94 7.89 15.45 -2.89
C LEU A 94 7.60 16.90 -3.34
N GLY A 95 6.48 17.12 -4.03
CA GLY A 95 6.05 18.46 -4.45
C GLY A 95 5.82 19.41 -3.27
N LEU A 96 5.17 18.94 -2.19
CA LEU A 96 4.95 19.73 -0.98
C LEU A 96 6.26 20.07 -0.27
N VAL A 97 7.18 19.11 -0.16
CA VAL A 97 8.50 19.32 0.47
C VAL A 97 9.29 20.36 -0.32
N ILE A 98 9.38 20.22 -1.64
CA ILE A 98 10.07 21.17 -2.52
C ILE A 98 9.41 22.55 -2.46
N GLY A 99 8.07 22.61 -2.60
CA GLY A 99 7.30 23.86 -2.59
C GLY A 99 7.31 24.59 -1.25
N SER A 100 7.54 23.88 -0.14
CA SER A 100 7.66 24.49 1.20
C SER A 100 8.95 25.29 1.41
N GLY A 101 9.85 25.36 0.41
CA GLY A 101 11.02 26.24 0.46
C GLY A 101 12.11 25.78 1.43
N ILE A 102 12.07 24.52 1.91
CA ILE A 102 13.10 23.95 2.80
C ILE A 102 14.50 23.99 2.14
N PHE A 103 14.57 23.99 0.81
CA PHE A 103 15.82 24.14 0.05
C PHE A 103 16.24 25.59 -0.23
N ASN A 104 15.50 26.61 0.24
CA ASN A 104 15.79 28.02 -0.06
C ASN A 104 16.63 28.75 1.00
N PHE A 105 17.20 28.02 1.97
CA PHE A 105 18.21 28.57 2.87
C PHE A 105 19.59 28.14 2.40
N LYS A 106 20.23 28.99 1.59
CA LYS A 106 21.68 29.25 1.51
C LYS A 106 22.05 29.70 0.10
N ASP A 107 21.61 30.91 -0.25
CA ASP A 107 22.33 31.83 -1.14
C ASP A 107 21.61 33.19 -1.13
N LYS A 108 21.66 33.88 0.02
CA LYS A 108 21.76 35.34 0.18
C LYS A 108 21.74 35.73 1.66
#